data_AF-A0A099NSW8-F1
#
_entry.id   AF-A0A099NSW8-F1
#
_cell.length_a   1.000
_cell.length_b   1.000
_cell.length_c   1.000
_cell.angle_alpha   90.00
_cell.angle_beta   90.00
_cell.angle_gamma   90.00
#
_symmetry.space_group_name_H-M   'P 1'
#
loop_
_entity.id
_entity.type
_entity.pdbx_description
1 polymer ?
#
loop_
_entity_poly.entity_id
_entity_poly.type
_entity_poly.pdbx_seq_one_letter_code
_entity_poly.pdbx_strand_id
1 'polypeptide(L)'
;MELASDSTPRTLSRSEYFKKYGYQPILKTLKQLLLNDTDKPKSSGEITQDFITVCSILISIMDRWEIGQMLLPQLFVSILERSKHIFEHQPSDFEKIIKVSNELFDGVETNIIWANIFELIRNNQLDLVLFILRYYNVEDEEMLITHIPMVLLGSFAMFKLDIKWICLVETLIKMIPERALLPFELTQEEIDLNDEYKKSIVDNLNEYYSLDDTKTQSSPKRPYENLQLSSLYFTFITDIIIRCLDDKQSTVFLRSCKIFESFMQIVPSSKEISNLSMVKDLVMKMGREMENDVELSFGASTLFKYIAKDMNKLEMMQLLKIIVQSLWSILGDTEGLYQVEAVERLWNLEMIVGSSYLEGAICELLLESEFEKRVHDFNVIWTHLNNDRHESFSILKKPLYLILEELENDVYISNIAKWIKSTNNSGTLNKIFRIICMELFSNEILHETAELIDFDKISYDLQIIHNLLKLDNDILNNFKFELCVIDNNKQLEFIRSNKWDFSTYKSFMIIVLNKFLDTKITSGDASELKYLRMSLKLLNLLIDGTEPNFNSIFISLIENCQKNCLSESNLQKSAINSYYLETIVKMVKLS
;
A
#
# COMPACT_ATOMS: atom_id res chain seq x y z
N MET A 1 -6.57 72.98 64.11
CA MET A 1 -7.52 72.63 63.04
C MET A 1 -6.80 72.83 61.72
N GLU A 2 -6.75 71.86 60.81
CA GLU A 2 -7.23 70.47 60.86
C GLU A 2 -6.40 69.60 59.90
N LEU A 3 -6.24 68.31 60.25
CA LEU A 3 -6.13 67.10 59.42
C LEU A 3 -5.56 67.27 57.99
N ALA A 4 -4.41 66.70 57.60
CA ALA A 4 -3.67 65.52 58.10
C ALA A 4 -4.38 64.16 57.94
N SER A 5 -4.90 63.91 56.73
CA SER A 5 -5.17 62.58 56.13
C SER A 5 -5.30 62.77 54.60
N ASP A 6 -5.08 61.78 53.73
CA ASP A 6 -4.60 60.41 53.94
C ASP A 6 -3.60 60.03 52.82
N SER A 7 -2.38 59.64 53.18
CA SER A 7 -1.36 59.22 52.20
C SER A 7 -1.41 57.70 52.03
N THR A 8 -2.42 57.21 51.30
CA THR A 8 -2.58 55.78 51.04
C THR A 8 -1.32 55.21 50.38
N PRO A 9 -0.64 54.22 50.99
CA PRO A 9 0.47 53.57 50.34
C PRO A 9 -0.06 52.86 49.09
N ARG A 10 0.63 53.00 47.94
CA ARG A 10 0.32 52.20 46.74
C ARG A 10 0.55 50.72 47.07
N THR A 11 -0.53 50.03 47.43
CA THR A 11 -0.54 48.58 47.63
C THR A 11 -0.28 47.93 46.29
N LEU A 12 0.97 47.46 46.10
CA LEU A 12 1.36 46.63 44.96
C LEU A 12 0.33 45.52 44.75
N SER A 13 -0.04 45.26 43.50
CA SER A 13 -0.85 44.06 43.19
C SER A 13 -0.08 42.80 43.60
N ARG A 14 -0.81 41.69 43.79
CA ARG A 14 -0.20 40.41 44.22
C ARG A 14 0.89 39.95 43.24
N SER A 15 0.65 40.13 41.93
CA SER A 15 1.62 39.84 40.87
C SER A 15 2.85 40.77 40.95
N GLU A 16 2.70 42.09 41.07
CA GLU A 16 3.84 43.01 41.20
C GLU A 16 4.68 42.75 42.47
N TYR A 17 4.01 42.44 43.59
CA TYR A 17 4.68 42.07 44.84
C TYR A 17 5.46 40.76 44.67
N PHE A 18 4.86 39.74 44.05
CA PHE A 18 5.53 38.48 43.75
C PHE A 18 6.73 38.67 42.81
N LYS A 19 6.54 39.38 41.69
CA LYS A 19 7.57 39.75 40.70
C LYS A 19 8.77 40.44 41.34
N LYS A 20 8.54 41.28 42.36
CA LYS A 20 9.58 42.03 43.06
C LYS A 20 10.32 41.26 44.15
N TYR A 21 9.65 40.34 44.86
CA TYR A 21 10.21 39.72 46.08
C TYR A 21 10.31 38.17 46.05
N GLY A 22 9.38 37.48 45.40
CA GLY A 22 9.30 36.00 45.42
C GLY A 22 9.79 35.31 44.15
N TYR A 23 9.64 35.96 42.99
CA TYR A 23 9.89 35.37 41.66
C TYR A 23 11.32 34.83 41.49
N GLN A 24 12.35 35.67 41.69
CA GLN A 24 13.75 35.27 41.48
C GLN A 24 14.24 34.15 42.44
N PRO A 25 13.96 34.21 43.76
CA PRO A 25 14.32 33.11 44.67
C PRO A 25 13.67 31.76 44.31
N ILE A 26 12.37 31.75 43.99
CA ILE A 26 11.67 30.51 43.63
C ILE A 26 12.18 29.97 42.28
N LEU A 27 12.28 30.81 41.25
CA LEU A 27 12.76 30.40 39.93
C LEU A 27 14.17 29.80 40.01
N LYS A 28 15.09 30.43 40.76
CA LYS A 28 16.43 29.87 40.98
C LYS A 28 16.38 28.51 41.68
N THR A 29 15.57 28.39 42.74
CA THR A 29 15.46 27.15 43.53
C THR A 29 14.94 25.99 42.67
N LEU A 30 13.89 26.23 41.87
CA LEU A 30 13.33 25.22 40.97
C LEU A 30 14.32 24.83 39.86
N LYS A 31 15.05 25.79 39.27
CA LYS A 31 16.11 25.47 38.29
C LYS A 31 17.24 24.65 38.90
N GLN A 32 17.71 24.95 40.11
CA GLN A 32 18.77 24.16 40.76
C GLN A 32 18.34 22.73 41.12
N LEU A 33 17.07 22.53 41.51
CA LEU A 33 16.51 21.19 41.72
C LEU A 33 16.41 20.41 40.41
N LEU A 34 15.85 21.03 39.36
CA LEU A 34 15.60 20.41 38.07
C LEU A 34 16.89 20.03 37.32
N LEU A 35 17.87 20.95 37.28
CA LEU A 35 19.10 20.85 36.47
C LEU A 35 20.27 20.14 37.17
N ASN A 36 20.18 19.88 38.49
CA ASN A 36 21.28 19.36 39.32
C ASN A 36 22.53 20.28 39.40
N ASP A 37 22.35 21.60 39.50
CA ASP A 37 23.44 22.55 39.80
C ASP A 37 23.92 22.43 41.27
N THR A 38 24.54 21.30 41.60
CA THR A 38 25.03 20.93 42.93
C THR A 38 26.33 20.14 42.84
N ASP A 39 27.33 20.48 43.66
CA ASP A 39 28.70 19.90 43.65
C ASP A 39 28.81 18.40 44.02
N LYS A 40 27.70 17.67 44.06
CA LYS A 40 27.61 16.25 44.41
C LYS A 40 26.82 15.49 43.35
N PRO A 41 27.31 14.34 42.85
CA PRO A 41 26.51 13.47 42.00
C PRO A 41 25.34 12.89 42.79
N LYS A 42 24.11 13.20 42.37
CA LYS A 42 22.88 12.64 42.92
C LYS A 42 22.65 11.20 42.44
N SER A 43 21.94 10.39 43.23
CA SER A 43 21.48 9.07 42.78
C SER A 43 20.32 9.16 41.77
N SER A 44 20.03 8.08 41.03
CA SER A 44 18.89 8.05 40.09
C SER A 44 17.54 8.25 40.79
N GLY A 45 17.38 7.71 41.99
CA GLY A 45 16.19 7.92 42.82
C GLY A 45 16.01 9.37 43.24
N GLU A 46 17.11 10.06 43.62
CA GLU A 46 17.09 11.50 43.91
C GLU A 46 16.70 12.33 42.67
N ILE A 47 17.26 12.02 41.50
CA ILE A 47 16.94 12.71 40.23
C ILE A 47 15.45 12.59 39.89
N THR A 48 14.90 11.38 40.02
CA THR A 48 13.48 11.07 39.80
C THR A 48 12.61 11.82 40.81
N GLN A 49 12.98 11.81 42.09
CA GLN A 49 12.24 12.46 43.16
C GLN A 49 12.27 13.99 43.06
N ASP A 50 13.41 14.59 42.72
CA ASP A 50 13.53 16.04 42.52
C ASP A 50 12.68 16.51 41.33
N PHE A 51 12.67 15.77 40.22
CA PHE A 51 11.80 16.07 39.07
C PHE A 51 10.31 16.04 39.44
N ILE A 52 9.87 14.97 40.11
CA ILE A 52 8.48 14.84 40.60
C ILE A 52 8.14 16.00 41.54
N THR A 53 9.05 16.33 42.47
CA THR A 53 8.86 17.43 43.44
C THR A 53 8.72 18.78 42.74
N VAL A 54 9.54 19.08 41.73
CA VAL A 54 9.42 20.31 40.93
C VAL A 54 8.08 20.36 40.19
N CYS A 55 7.66 19.27 39.55
CA CYS A 55 6.39 19.23 38.82
C CYS A 55 5.18 19.37 39.77
N SER A 56 5.14 18.64 40.89
CA SER A 56 4.06 18.78 41.89
C SER A 56 4.00 20.16 42.54
N ILE A 57 5.15 20.84 42.74
CA ILE A 57 5.17 22.24 43.19
C ILE A 57 4.55 23.16 42.12
N LEU A 58 4.88 22.97 40.85
CA LEU A 58 4.32 23.77 39.76
C LEU A 58 2.82 23.54 39.59
N ILE A 59 2.35 22.29 39.62
CA ILE A 59 0.92 21.94 39.60
C ILE A 59 0.18 22.65 40.74
N SER A 60 0.71 22.57 41.96
CA SER A 60 0.17 23.25 43.15
C SER A 60 0.18 24.80 43.07
N ILE A 61 0.93 25.36 42.11
CA ILE A 61 1.04 26.80 41.86
C ILE A 61 0.11 27.24 40.72
N MET A 62 -0.39 26.35 39.85
CA MET A 62 -1.35 26.70 38.78
C MET A 62 -2.67 27.21 39.36
N ASP A 63 -3.11 26.67 40.51
CA ASP A 63 -4.19 27.18 41.37
C ASP A 63 -4.03 28.66 41.80
N ARG A 64 -2.85 29.24 41.59
CA ARG A 64 -2.51 30.65 41.83
C ARG A 64 -1.93 31.24 40.56
N TRP A 65 -2.82 31.43 39.58
CA TRP A 65 -2.50 31.98 38.26
C TRP A 65 -1.54 33.19 38.32
N GLU A 66 -1.68 34.11 39.29
CA GLU A 66 -0.80 35.28 39.48
C GLU A 66 0.70 34.95 39.66
N ILE A 67 1.00 33.71 40.05
CA ILE A 67 2.33 33.15 40.30
C ILE A 67 2.69 32.16 39.18
N GLY A 68 1.75 31.27 38.81
CA GLY A 68 1.94 30.24 37.77
C GLY A 68 2.35 30.82 36.42
N GLN A 69 1.60 31.82 35.92
CA GLN A 69 1.86 32.45 34.62
C GLN A 69 3.27 33.08 34.51
N MET A 70 3.88 33.44 35.65
CA MET A 70 5.23 34.01 35.70
C MET A 70 6.34 32.96 35.71
N LEU A 71 6.14 31.85 36.43
CA LEU A 71 7.17 30.82 36.64
C LEU A 71 7.18 29.77 35.52
N LEU A 72 6.01 29.36 35.04
CA LEU A 72 5.85 28.19 34.19
C LEU A 72 6.51 28.36 32.80
N PRO A 73 6.34 29.48 32.05
CA PRO A 73 7.02 29.68 30.77
C PRO A 73 8.55 29.68 30.88
N GLN A 74 9.10 29.97 32.06
CA GLN A 74 10.54 30.03 32.32
C GLN A 74 11.14 28.67 32.72
N LEU A 75 10.31 27.63 32.86
CA LEU A 75 10.68 26.28 33.29
C LEU A 75 10.19 25.20 32.33
N PHE A 76 9.10 25.44 31.58
CA PHE A 76 8.40 24.47 30.73
C PHE A 76 9.35 23.68 29.81
N VAL A 77 10.11 24.35 28.94
CA VAL A 77 11.07 23.68 28.03
C VAL A 77 12.10 22.87 28.81
N SER A 78 12.65 23.39 29.90
CA SER A 78 13.63 22.67 30.72
C SER A 78 13.05 21.43 31.42
N ILE A 79 11.74 21.37 31.67
CA ILE A 79 11.06 20.19 32.20
C ILE A 79 10.94 19.11 31.11
N LEU A 80 10.63 19.51 29.87
CA LEU A 80 10.57 18.61 28.71
C LEU A 80 11.98 18.08 28.34
N GLU A 81 13.00 18.93 28.38
CA GLU A 81 14.41 18.53 28.23
C GLU A 81 14.83 17.54 29.34
N ARG A 82 14.40 17.78 30.58
CA ARG A 82 14.76 16.94 31.71
C ARG A 82 14.03 15.60 31.73
N SER A 83 12.75 15.55 31.34
CA SER A 83 12.01 14.29 31.21
C SER A 83 12.59 13.43 30.08
N LYS A 84 13.01 14.06 28.97
CA LYS A 84 13.77 13.39 27.91
C LYS A 84 15.10 12.83 28.41
N HIS A 85 15.90 13.62 29.13
CA HIS A 85 17.15 13.12 29.72
C HIS A 85 16.90 11.90 30.63
N ILE A 86 15.83 11.91 31.42
CA ILE A 86 15.45 10.78 32.29
C ILE A 86 15.00 9.57 31.45
N PHE A 87 14.25 9.76 30.37
CA PHE A 87 13.92 8.69 29.42
C PHE A 87 15.17 8.02 28.83
N GLU A 88 16.16 8.81 28.38
CA GLU A 88 17.36 8.31 27.72
C GLU A 88 18.33 7.60 28.67
N HIS A 89 18.41 8.01 29.94
CA HIS A 89 19.43 7.53 30.89
C HIS A 89 18.86 6.68 32.04
N GLN A 90 17.56 6.76 32.32
CA GLN A 90 16.87 6.14 33.46
C GLN A 90 15.46 5.63 33.06
N PRO A 91 15.31 4.82 31.98
CA PRO A 91 14.00 4.41 31.45
C PRO A 91 13.14 3.63 32.45
N SER A 92 13.73 3.00 33.47
CA SER A 92 13.05 2.33 34.60
C SER A 92 12.18 3.25 35.45
N ASP A 93 12.44 4.55 35.40
CA ASP A 93 11.78 5.58 36.21
C ASP A 93 10.96 6.54 35.35
N PHE A 94 11.03 6.41 34.03
CA PHE A 94 10.30 7.26 33.08
C PHE A 94 8.78 7.20 33.26
N GLU A 95 8.21 5.99 33.44
CA GLU A 95 6.76 5.80 33.66
C GLU A 95 6.24 6.59 34.88
N LYS A 96 7.08 6.74 35.92
CA LYS A 96 6.74 7.47 37.14
C LYS A 96 6.70 8.98 36.89
N ILE A 97 7.68 9.50 36.13
CA ILE A 97 7.81 10.94 35.89
C ILE A 97 6.86 11.44 34.80
N ILE A 98 6.60 10.65 33.75
CA ILE A 98 5.80 11.11 32.60
C ILE A 98 4.35 11.35 32.99
N LYS A 99 3.80 10.58 33.93
CA LYS A 99 2.47 10.82 34.49
C LYS A 99 2.36 12.20 35.16
N VAL A 100 3.28 12.54 36.04
CA VAL A 100 3.29 13.83 36.76
C VAL A 100 3.67 14.98 35.80
N SER A 101 4.48 14.70 34.78
CA SER A 101 4.80 15.70 33.76
C SER A 101 3.65 15.98 32.81
N ASN A 102 2.79 15.01 32.52
CA ASN A 102 1.54 15.22 31.77
C ASN A 102 0.50 15.95 32.62
N GLU A 103 0.33 15.62 33.90
CA GLU A 103 -0.53 16.38 34.83
C GLU A 103 -0.15 17.88 34.92
N LEU A 104 1.14 18.21 34.69
CA LEU A 104 1.60 19.59 34.52
C LEU A 104 1.37 20.14 33.09
N PHE A 105 1.53 19.30 32.06
CA PHE A 105 1.34 19.67 30.64
C PHE A 105 -0.12 20.02 30.33
N ASP A 106 -1.05 19.21 30.81
CA ASP A 106 -2.51 19.35 30.67
C ASP A 106 -3.05 20.64 31.32
N GLY A 107 -2.27 21.28 32.20
CA GLY A 107 -2.58 22.56 32.83
C GLY A 107 -1.90 23.78 32.18
N VAL A 108 -1.18 23.60 31.07
CA VAL A 108 -0.58 24.71 30.31
C VAL A 108 -1.52 25.11 29.17
N GLU A 109 -1.68 26.41 28.92
CA GLU A 109 -2.52 26.87 27.81
C GLU A 109 -1.98 26.41 26.44
N THR A 110 -2.88 26.00 25.54
CA THR A 110 -2.61 25.39 24.23
C THR A 110 -1.68 26.25 23.36
N ASN A 111 -1.94 27.55 23.30
CA ASN A 111 -1.12 28.58 22.67
C ASN A 111 0.34 28.57 23.17
N ILE A 112 0.57 28.46 24.48
CA ILE A 112 1.91 28.46 25.11
C ILE A 112 2.64 27.17 24.77
N ILE A 113 1.96 26.01 24.84
CA ILE A 113 2.53 24.71 24.45
C ILE A 113 3.07 24.79 23.01
N TRP A 114 2.23 25.22 22.06
CA TRP A 114 2.58 25.20 20.64
C TRP A 114 3.48 26.35 20.20
N ALA A 115 3.48 27.49 20.90
CA ALA A 115 4.50 28.54 20.75
C ALA A 115 5.90 27.99 21.07
N ASN A 116 6.04 27.29 22.21
CA ASN A 116 7.31 26.67 22.60
C ASN A 116 7.73 25.56 21.62
N ILE A 117 6.80 24.70 21.17
CA ILE A 117 7.10 23.67 20.16
C ILE A 117 7.55 24.31 18.84
N PHE A 118 6.91 25.39 18.39
CA PHE A 118 7.31 26.11 17.17
C PHE A 118 8.71 26.74 17.29
N GLU A 119 9.03 27.33 18.45
CA GLU A 119 10.39 27.80 18.73
C GLU A 119 11.43 26.65 18.74
N LEU A 120 11.12 25.50 19.33
CA LEU A 120 12.01 24.33 19.29
C LEU A 120 12.28 23.84 17.86
N ILE A 121 11.28 23.89 16.97
CA ILE A 121 11.43 23.55 15.55
C ILE A 121 12.32 24.58 14.84
N ARG A 122 12.07 25.88 15.06
CA ARG A 122 12.87 26.99 14.54
C ARG A 122 14.34 26.91 14.99
N ASN A 123 14.57 26.49 16.23
CA ASN A 123 15.90 26.25 16.81
C ASN A 123 16.50 24.88 16.41
N ASN A 124 15.83 24.11 15.53
CA ASN A 124 16.25 22.80 15.03
C ASN A 124 16.43 21.73 16.14
N GLN A 125 15.76 21.89 17.30
CA GLN A 125 15.76 20.95 18.43
C GLN A 125 14.78 19.77 18.19
N LEU A 126 14.77 19.21 16.99
CA LEU A 126 13.71 18.29 16.52
C LEU A 126 13.62 17.00 17.34
N ASP A 127 14.74 16.53 17.90
CA ASP A 127 14.76 15.34 18.75
C ASP A 127 14.05 15.54 20.10
N LEU A 128 13.79 16.79 20.52
CA LEU A 128 12.92 17.10 21.66
C LEU A 128 11.46 17.19 21.21
N VAL A 129 11.19 17.81 20.06
CA VAL A 129 9.84 17.90 19.48
C VAL A 129 9.24 16.52 19.21
N LEU A 130 9.99 15.64 18.56
CA LEU A 130 9.58 14.24 18.31
C LEU A 130 9.42 13.41 19.59
N PHE A 131 10.06 13.81 20.69
CA PHE A 131 9.86 13.20 22.00
C PHE A 131 8.57 13.73 22.66
N ILE A 132 8.30 15.04 22.58
CA ILE A 132 7.06 15.66 23.07
C ILE A 132 5.85 15.02 22.37
N LEU A 133 5.84 15.02 21.02
CA LEU A 133 4.76 14.45 20.20
C LEU A 133 4.51 12.95 20.41
N ARG A 134 5.40 12.23 21.10
CA ARG A 134 5.32 10.78 21.34
C ARG A 134 4.88 10.40 22.77
N TYR A 135 5.14 11.27 23.76
CA TYR A 135 4.99 10.94 25.18
C TYR A 135 4.12 11.92 25.97
N TYR A 136 3.79 13.07 25.40
CA TYR A 136 2.92 14.06 26.02
C TYR A 136 1.51 14.06 25.42
N ASN A 137 0.54 14.54 26.20
CA ASN A 137 -0.86 14.60 25.80
C ASN A 137 -1.09 15.72 24.75
N VAL A 138 -0.93 15.38 23.46
CA VAL A 138 -1.08 16.31 22.34
C VAL A 138 -2.29 16.02 21.44
N GLU A 139 -3.29 15.31 21.99
CA GLU A 139 -4.48 14.82 21.27
C GLU A 139 -5.74 15.70 21.44
N ASP A 140 -5.66 16.81 22.19
CA ASP A 140 -6.78 17.72 22.41
C ASP A 140 -7.29 18.36 21.12
N GLU A 141 -8.61 18.51 20.99
CA GLU A 141 -9.25 18.96 19.74
C GLU A 141 -8.76 20.33 19.24
N GLU A 142 -8.44 21.26 20.15
CA GLU A 142 -7.84 22.55 19.77
C GLU A 142 -6.40 22.38 19.22
N MET A 143 -5.61 21.45 19.77
CA MET A 143 -4.28 21.13 19.24
C MET A 143 -4.40 20.54 17.83
N LEU A 144 -5.28 19.55 17.65
CA LEU A 144 -5.48 18.85 16.39
C LEU A 144 -6.02 19.74 15.25
N ILE A 145 -6.92 20.69 15.55
CA ILE A 145 -7.62 21.51 14.54
C ILE A 145 -7.00 22.90 14.35
N THR A 146 -6.35 23.45 15.37
CA THR A 146 -5.76 24.81 15.34
C THR A 146 -4.25 24.80 15.26
N HIS A 147 -3.58 24.17 16.22
CA HIS A 147 -2.14 24.38 16.40
C HIS A 147 -1.23 23.46 15.57
N ILE A 148 -1.53 22.16 15.51
CA ILE A 148 -0.79 21.20 14.68
C ILE A 148 -0.79 21.64 13.21
N PRO A 149 -1.91 22.11 12.63
CA PRO A 149 -1.89 22.64 11.27
C PRO A 149 -1.01 23.88 11.08
N MET A 150 -1.01 24.84 12.01
CA MET A 150 -0.10 25.99 11.96
C MET A 150 1.38 25.56 12.02
N VAL A 151 1.71 24.64 12.93
CA VAL A 151 3.08 24.19 13.15
C VAL A 151 3.57 23.26 12.04
N LEU A 152 2.69 22.49 11.40
CA LEU A 152 2.99 21.74 10.18
C LEU A 152 3.30 22.69 9.01
N LEU A 153 2.51 23.75 8.81
CA LEU A 153 2.81 24.75 7.77
C LEU A 153 4.18 25.40 7.97
N GLY A 154 4.49 25.81 9.21
CA GLY A 154 5.81 26.35 9.55
C GLY A 154 6.95 25.34 9.39
N SER A 155 6.67 24.06 9.69
CA SER A 155 7.64 22.96 9.48
C SER A 155 7.94 22.71 8.01
N PHE A 156 6.93 22.86 7.12
CA PHE A 156 7.12 22.84 5.67
C PHE A 156 7.94 24.04 5.18
N ALA A 157 7.64 25.25 5.67
CA ALA A 157 8.36 26.46 5.28
C ALA A 157 9.84 26.45 5.70
N MET A 158 10.19 25.77 6.80
CA MET A 158 11.56 25.58 7.29
C MET A 158 12.21 24.26 6.84
N PHE A 159 11.53 23.47 5.99
CA PHE A 159 11.90 22.08 5.70
C PHE A 159 13.27 21.92 5.05
N LYS A 160 14.10 21.06 5.65
CA LYS A 160 15.39 20.62 5.09
C LYS A 160 15.29 19.17 4.64
N LEU A 161 16.01 18.83 3.58
CA LEU A 161 16.09 17.48 3.01
C LEU A 161 16.93 16.56 3.93
N ASP A 162 16.34 16.19 5.06
CA ASP A 162 16.94 15.49 6.19
C ASP A 162 15.90 14.56 6.87
N ILE A 163 16.36 13.42 7.38
CA ILE A 163 15.50 12.36 7.95
C ILE A 163 14.70 12.86 9.16
N LYS A 164 15.22 13.78 9.98
CA LYS A 164 14.50 14.32 11.15
C LYS A 164 13.38 15.27 10.74
N TRP A 165 13.58 16.06 9.70
CA TRP A 165 12.56 16.97 9.16
C TRP A 165 11.41 16.19 8.51
N ILE A 166 11.70 15.15 7.72
CA ILE A 166 10.65 14.31 7.14
C ILE A 166 9.92 13.49 8.21
N CYS A 167 10.61 13.00 9.26
CA CYS A 167 9.96 12.38 10.43
C CYS A 167 9.03 13.36 11.19
N LEU A 168 9.41 14.63 11.36
CA LEU A 168 8.56 15.65 11.98
C LEU A 168 7.28 15.87 11.19
N VAL A 169 7.40 16.12 9.88
CA VAL A 169 6.26 16.30 8.96
C VAL A 169 5.38 15.05 8.93
N GLU A 170 5.99 13.85 8.84
CA GLU A 170 5.29 12.56 8.86
C GLU A 170 4.53 12.31 10.18
N THR A 171 5.05 12.81 11.31
CA THR A 171 4.38 12.71 12.62
C THR A 171 3.22 13.69 12.70
N LEU A 172 3.47 14.98 12.47
CA LEU A 172 2.46 16.04 12.58
C LEU A 172 1.27 15.81 11.65
N ILE A 173 1.50 15.39 10.40
CA ILE A 173 0.39 15.21 9.45
C ILE A 173 -0.54 14.06 9.83
N LYS A 174 -0.02 12.97 10.42
CA LYS A 174 -0.82 11.82 10.87
C LYS A 174 -1.71 12.13 12.08
N MET A 175 -1.45 13.23 12.78
CA MET A 175 -2.29 13.71 13.88
C MET A 175 -3.46 14.59 13.41
N ILE A 176 -3.45 15.10 12.17
CA ILE A 176 -4.49 16.01 11.66
C ILE A 176 -5.73 15.18 11.26
N PRO A 177 -6.90 15.39 11.89
CA PRO A 177 -8.13 14.71 11.52
C PRO A 177 -8.73 15.33 10.25
N GLU A 178 -9.50 14.55 9.50
CA GLU A 178 -10.19 14.98 8.25
C GLU A 178 -10.93 16.33 8.41
N ARG A 179 -11.61 16.53 9.56
CA ARG A 179 -12.35 17.77 9.88
C ARG A 179 -11.51 19.03 10.09
N ALA A 180 -10.18 18.93 10.13
CA ALA A 180 -9.29 20.07 10.30
C ALA A 180 -8.89 20.74 8.97
N LEU A 181 -9.04 20.04 7.84
CA LEU A 181 -8.75 20.55 6.49
C LEU A 181 -10.04 20.73 5.68
N LEU A 182 -9.94 21.35 4.52
CA LEU A 182 -11.06 21.55 3.59
C LEU A 182 -10.66 21.09 2.19
N PRO A 183 -11.63 20.61 1.37
CA PRO A 183 -11.37 20.35 -0.05
C PRO A 183 -10.87 21.63 -0.72
N PHE A 184 -9.77 21.52 -1.46
CA PHE A 184 -9.18 22.65 -2.19
C PHE A 184 -9.25 22.41 -3.70
N GLU A 185 -9.39 23.52 -4.42
CA GLU A 185 -9.25 23.60 -5.88
C GLU A 185 -8.04 24.50 -6.15
N LEU A 186 -7.18 24.11 -7.09
CA LEU A 186 -6.00 24.89 -7.44
C LEU A 186 -6.41 26.02 -8.40
N THR A 187 -6.65 27.21 -7.85
CA THR A 187 -6.68 28.44 -8.64
C THR A 187 -5.35 28.60 -9.36
N GLN A 188 -5.38 28.97 -10.64
CA GLN A 188 -4.23 28.94 -11.58
C GLN A 188 -3.07 29.91 -11.26
N GLU A 189 -3.10 30.57 -10.10
CA GLU A 189 -1.99 31.33 -9.54
C GLU A 189 -1.05 30.36 -8.82
N GLU A 190 -0.02 29.87 -9.52
CA GLU A 190 1.00 29.01 -8.92
C GLU A 190 1.74 29.77 -7.79
N ILE A 191 1.68 29.23 -6.58
CA ILE A 191 2.32 29.84 -5.40
C ILE A 191 3.83 29.59 -5.48
N ASP A 192 4.59 30.61 -5.87
CA ASP A 192 6.05 30.58 -5.86
C ASP A 192 6.59 30.45 -4.42
N LEU A 193 7.02 29.25 -4.06
CA LEU A 193 7.60 28.91 -2.75
C LEU A 193 9.07 29.37 -2.63
N ASN A 194 9.36 30.60 -3.05
CA ASN A 194 10.67 31.22 -2.85
C ASN A 194 10.98 31.47 -1.36
N ASP A 195 12.24 31.78 -1.05
CA ASP A 195 12.71 31.95 0.34
C ASP A 195 12.07 33.15 1.06
N GLU A 196 11.62 34.18 0.33
CA GLU A 196 10.91 35.32 0.92
C GLU A 196 9.48 34.93 1.34
N TYR A 197 8.79 34.13 0.53
CA TYR A 197 7.47 33.58 0.85
C TYR A 197 7.54 32.57 2.01
N LYS A 198 8.52 31.65 1.98
CA LYS A 198 8.81 30.73 3.09
C LYS A 198 9.10 31.48 4.40
N LYS A 199 9.91 32.54 4.33
CA LYS A 199 10.18 33.39 5.50
C LYS A 199 8.92 34.13 5.99
N SER A 200 8.11 34.67 5.08
CA SER A 200 6.84 35.33 5.43
C SER A 200 5.90 34.42 6.22
N ILE A 201 5.80 33.14 5.85
CA ILE A 201 5.06 32.13 6.64
C ILE A 201 5.60 32.01 8.07
N VAL A 202 6.92 31.91 8.23
CA VAL A 202 7.56 31.80 9.55
C VAL A 202 7.35 33.08 10.37
N ASP A 203 7.46 34.26 9.76
CA ASP A 203 7.26 35.55 10.43
C ASP A 203 5.79 35.78 10.84
N ASN A 204 4.81 35.38 10.01
CA ASN A 204 3.38 35.42 10.36
C ASN A 204 3.04 34.46 11.51
N LEU A 205 3.66 33.27 11.54
CA LEU A 205 3.51 32.31 12.63
C LEU A 205 4.22 32.79 13.91
N ASN A 206 5.36 33.48 13.79
CA ASN A 206 6.00 34.15 14.93
C ASN A 206 5.04 35.20 15.54
N GLU A 207 4.40 36.07 14.75
CA GLU A 207 3.45 37.05 15.30
C GLU A 207 2.23 36.40 15.94
N TYR A 208 1.70 35.32 15.35
CA TYR A 208 0.58 34.56 15.92
C TYR A 208 0.91 33.93 17.28
N TYR A 209 2.16 33.49 17.49
CA TYR A 209 2.64 32.92 18.74
C TYR A 209 3.34 33.91 19.69
N SER A 210 3.41 35.21 19.34
CA SER A 210 4.00 36.25 20.21
C SER A 210 3.16 36.47 21.48
N LEU A 211 3.78 36.27 22.65
CA LEU A 211 3.19 36.42 23.99
C LEU A 211 3.07 37.91 24.43
N ASP A 212 2.63 38.80 23.53
CA ASP A 212 2.50 40.23 23.82
C ASP A 212 1.19 40.56 24.56
N ASP A 213 1.29 40.72 25.90
CA ASP A 213 0.24 41.17 26.85
C ASP A 213 -0.56 42.43 26.41
N THR A 214 -0.10 43.15 25.38
CA THR A 214 -0.69 44.41 24.91
C THR A 214 -1.84 44.25 23.92
N LYS A 215 -2.02 43.07 23.31
CA LYS A 215 -3.14 42.79 22.38
C LYS A 215 -4.41 42.43 23.16
N THR A 216 -5.20 43.46 23.49
CA THR A 216 -6.36 43.37 24.39
C THR A 216 -7.49 42.44 23.92
N GLN A 217 -7.91 41.52 24.81
CA GLN A 217 -9.27 40.95 24.94
C GLN A 217 -9.86 40.15 23.77
N SER A 218 -9.10 39.82 22.73
CA SER A 218 -9.48 38.80 21.74
C SER A 218 -8.31 37.88 21.43
N SER A 219 -8.56 36.58 21.27
CA SER A 219 -7.56 35.63 20.77
C SER A 219 -6.98 36.10 19.43
N PRO A 220 -5.67 35.91 19.17
CA PRO A 220 -5.04 36.35 17.94
C PRO A 220 -5.70 35.68 16.73
N LYS A 221 -6.02 36.44 15.67
CA LYS A 221 -6.63 35.86 14.46
C LYS A 221 -5.63 34.86 13.85
N ARG A 222 -6.07 33.61 13.68
CA ARG A 222 -5.38 32.55 12.94
C ARG A 222 -4.88 33.09 11.59
N PRO A 223 -3.57 33.00 11.26
CA PRO A 223 -3.00 33.64 10.08
C PRO A 223 -3.37 32.95 8.75
N TYR A 224 -3.62 31.64 8.77
CA TYR A 224 -4.02 30.85 7.60
C TYR A 224 -5.30 30.05 7.86
N GLU A 225 -6.27 30.19 6.97
CA GLU A 225 -7.56 29.48 7.03
C GLU A 225 -7.44 28.05 6.45
N ASN A 226 -8.33 27.13 6.83
CA ASN A 226 -8.18 25.68 6.54
C ASN A 226 -8.08 25.35 5.05
N LEU A 227 -8.70 26.15 4.18
CA LEU A 227 -8.58 26.06 2.72
C LEU A 227 -7.17 26.42 2.23
N GLN A 228 -6.57 27.48 2.78
CA GLN A 228 -5.22 27.94 2.45
C GLN A 228 -4.15 26.95 2.97
N LEU A 229 -4.38 26.33 4.13
CA LEU A 229 -3.52 25.27 4.63
C LEU A 229 -3.49 24.07 3.68
N SER A 230 -4.67 23.68 3.16
CA SER A 230 -4.79 22.54 2.25
C SER A 230 -4.04 22.81 0.94
N SER A 231 -4.21 23.98 0.31
CA SER A 231 -3.46 24.32 -0.90
C SER A 231 -1.95 24.49 -0.65
N LEU A 232 -1.54 25.14 0.45
CA LEU A 232 -0.12 25.29 0.79
C LEU A 232 0.55 23.94 1.07
N TYR A 233 -0.09 23.03 1.81
CA TYR A 233 0.45 21.68 2.03
C TYR A 233 0.64 20.94 0.71
N PHE A 234 -0.32 21.01 -0.21
CA PHE A 234 -0.16 20.38 -1.51
C PHE A 234 1.10 20.89 -2.22
N THR A 235 1.26 22.21 -2.35
CA THR A 235 2.42 22.83 -3.01
C THR A 235 3.73 22.53 -2.30
N PHE A 236 3.76 22.51 -0.95
CA PHE A 236 4.97 22.16 -0.19
C PHE A 236 5.34 20.68 -0.31
N ILE A 237 4.37 19.76 -0.31
CA ILE A 237 4.64 18.32 -0.46
C ILE A 237 5.09 18.01 -1.90
N THR A 238 4.51 18.66 -2.92
CA THR A 238 4.98 18.49 -4.31
C THR A 238 6.36 19.12 -4.53
N ASP A 239 6.65 20.30 -3.99
CA ASP A 239 8.01 20.89 -3.97
C ASP A 239 9.04 19.97 -3.30
N ILE A 240 8.71 19.38 -2.15
CA ILE A 240 9.58 18.41 -1.48
C ILE A 240 9.78 17.16 -2.34
N ILE A 241 8.72 16.61 -2.95
CA ILE A 241 8.82 15.47 -3.86
C ILE A 241 9.73 15.78 -5.06
N ILE A 242 9.54 16.94 -5.70
CA ILE A 242 10.35 17.41 -6.83
C ILE A 242 11.82 17.52 -6.43
N ARG A 243 12.11 18.21 -5.32
CA ARG A 243 13.50 18.36 -4.82
C ARG A 243 14.13 17.03 -4.39
N CYS A 244 13.36 16.08 -3.85
CA CYS A 244 13.89 14.74 -3.53
C CYS A 244 14.25 13.93 -4.78
N LEU A 245 13.56 14.15 -5.91
CA LEU A 245 13.87 13.53 -7.19
C LEU A 245 15.13 14.16 -7.81
N ASP A 246 15.24 15.50 -7.81
CA ASP A 246 16.41 16.22 -8.34
C ASP A 246 17.69 15.97 -7.50
N ASP A 247 17.62 16.02 -6.16
CA ASP A 247 18.73 15.73 -5.25
C ASP A 247 18.96 14.22 -5.00
N LYS A 248 18.17 13.34 -5.64
CA LYS A 248 18.27 11.87 -5.59
C LYS A 248 18.23 11.27 -4.17
N GLN A 249 17.31 11.75 -3.33
CA GLN A 249 17.16 11.29 -1.95
C GLN A 249 16.07 10.21 -1.80
N SER A 250 16.34 9.00 -2.27
CA SER A 250 15.38 7.87 -2.33
C SER A 250 14.58 7.66 -1.03
N THR A 251 15.26 7.53 0.12
CA THR A 251 14.60 7.32 1.43
C THR A 251 13.70 8.48 1.87
N VAL A 252 14.03 9.73 1.49
CA VAL A 252 13.22 10.92 1.80
C VAL A 252 12.07 11.05 0.80
N PHE A 253 12.29 10.73 -0.48
CA PHE A 253 11.26 10.63 -1.50
C PHE A 253 10.16 9.62 -1.12
N LEU A 254 10.51 8.39 -0.70
CA LEU A 254 9.53 7.39 -0.26
C LEU A 254 8.65 7.92 0.89
N ARG A 255 9.26 8.66 1.83
CA ARG A 255 8.52 9.26 2.96
C ARG A 255 7.67 10.45 2.54
N SER A 256 8.13 11.31 1.64
CA SER A 256 7.31 12.41 1.11
C SER A 256 6.13 11.87 0.28
N CYS A 257 6.29 10.75 -0.44
CA CYS A 257 5.18 10.04 -1.08
C CYS A 257 4.15 9.49 -0.08
N LYS A 258 4.60 8.97 1.07
CA LYS A 258 3.71 8.53 2.17
C LYS A 258 3.02 9.70 2.88
N ILE A 259 3.70 10.84 3.02
CA ILE A 259 3.10 12.10 3.50
C ILE A 259 2.03 12.59 2.52
N PHE A 260 2.30 12.56 1.21
CA PHE A 260 1.34 12.90 0.17
C PHE A 260 0.11 11.98 0.19
N GLU A 261 0.32 10.67 0.29
CA GLU A 261 -0.77 9.69 0.44
C GLU A 261 -1.59 9.92 1.73
N SER A 262 -0.94 10.26 2.84
CA SER A 262 -1.61 10.59 4.12
C SER A 262 -2.43 11.88 3.99
N PHE A 263 -1.85 12.94 3.43
CA PHE A 263 -2.53 14.20 3.13
C PHE A 263 -3.78 13.99 2.27
N MET A 264 -3.68 13.17 1.24
CA MET A 264 -4.77 12.81 0.33
C MET A 264 -5.82 11.85 0.93
N GLN A 265 -5.63 11.37 2.16
CA GLN A 265 -6.66 10.69 2.96
C GLN A 265 -7.34 11.63 3.97
N ILE A 266 -6.67 12.73 4.35
CA ILE A 266 -7.15 13.72 5.32
C ILE A 266 -7.94 14.84 4.63
N VAL A 267 -7.59 15.22 3.41
CA VAL A 267 -8.36 16.21 2.64
C VAL A 267 -9.63 15.56 2.07
N PRO A 268 -10.84 16.08 2.36
CA PRO A 268 -12.07 15.59 1.74
C PRO A 268 -12.02 15.72 0.22
N SER A 269 -12.54 14.72 -0.50
CA SER A 269 -12.44 14.58 -1.96
C SER A 269 -12.85 15.83 -2.77
N SER A 270 -11.89 16.67 -3.13
CA SER A 270 -12.06 17.64 -4.22
C SER A 270 -12.02 16.93 -5.57
N LYS A 271 -12.70 17.50 -6.57
CA LYS A 271 -12.91 16.82 -7.87
C LYS A 271 -11.68 16.88 -8.78
N GLU A 272 -10.89 17.94 -8.65
CA GLU A 272 -9.78 18.27 -9.57
C GLU A 272 -8.57 18.76 -8.75
N ILE A 273 -7.63 17.85 -8.47
CA ILE A 273 -6.31 18.17 -7.88
C ILE A 273 -5.28 18.17 -9.00
N SER A 274 -5.37 19.19 -9.85
CA SER A 274 -4.83 19.22 -11.22
C SER A 274 -3.56 20.05 -11.36
N ASN A 275 -2.47 19.67 -10.65
CA ASN A 275 -1.12 20.09 -11.03
C ASN A 275 -0.01 19.10 -10.59
N LEU A 276 -0.06 17.86 -11.08
CA LEU A 276 1.03 16.88 -10.90
C LEU A 276 1.95 16.76 -12.15
N SER A 277 1.91 17.76 -13.03
CA SER A 277 2.61 17.80 -14.33
C SER A 277 4.13 17.64 -14.20
N MET A 278 4.78 18.42 -13.34
CA MET A 278 6.23 18.35 -13.12
C MET A 278 6.66 17.05 -12.40
N VAL A 279 5.84 16.56 -11.47
CA VAL A 279 6.07 15.29 -10.77
C VAL A 279 6.02 14.11 -11.75
N LYS A 280 5.00 14.08 -12.63
CA LYS A 280 4.91 13.13 -13.76
C LYS A 280 6.22 13.12 -14.55
N ASP A 281 6.63 14.29 -15.03
CA ASP A 281 7.74 14.42 -15.96
C ASP A 281 9.10 14.04 -15.33
N LEU A 282 9.26 14.17 -14.01
CA LEU A 282 10.45 13.71 -13.29
C LEU A 282 10.42 12.19 -13.06
N VAL A 283 9.31 11.62 -12.57
CA VAL A 283 9.18 10.16 -12.38
C VAL A 283 9.34 9.41 -13.71
N MET A 284 8.82 9.96 -14.81
CA MET A 284 9.02 9.41 -16.16
C MET A 284 10.48 9.43 -16.62
N LYS A 285 11.27 10.47 -16.26
CA LYS A 285 12.70 10.54 -16.58
C LYS A 285 13.54 9.58 -15.74
N MET A 286 13.15 9.36 -14.48
CA MET A 286 13.90 8.54 -13.53
C MET A 286 13.73 7.03 -13.71
N GLY A 287 13.01 6.54 -14.74
CA GLY A 287 12.73 5.11 -14.91
C GLY A 287 13.94 4.17 -14.79
N ARG A 288 15.11 4.55 -15.34
CA ARG A 288 16.37 3.79 -15.21
C ARG A 288 17.06 3.90 -13.86
N GLU A 289 16.76 4.94 -13.10
CA GLU A 289 17.34 5.18 -11.78
C GLU A 289 16.52 4.50 -10.68
N MET A 290 15.26 4.13 -10.97
CA MET A 290 14.45 3.26 -10.12
C MET A 290 14.81 1.78 -10.25
N GLU A 291 15.51 1.38 -11.32
CA GLU A 291 16.01 0.00 -11.47
C GLU A 291 16.98 -0.31 -10.32
N ASN A 292 16.63 -1.28 -9.47
CA ASN A 292 17.32 -1.67 -8.24
C ASN A 292 17.26 -0.65 -7.07
N ASP A 293 16.47 0.44 -7.16
CA ASP A 293 16.19 1.33 -6.02
C ASP A 293 14.77 1.07 -5.48
N VAL A 294 14.73 0.51 -4.27
CA VAL A 294 13.49 0.07 -3.59
C VAL A 294 12.64 1.26 -3.20
N GLU A 295 13.24 2.32 -2.65
CA GLU A 295 12.52 3.48 -2.15
C GLU A 295 11.98 4.38 -3.26
N LEU A 296 12.72 4.56 -4.36
CA LEU A 296 12.21 5.22 -5.57
C LEU A 296 11.06 4.42 -6.19
N SER A 297 11.21 3.11 -6.36
CA SER A 297 10.14 2.25 -6.91
C SER A 297 8.87 2.27 -6.06
N PHE A 298 9.01 2.19 -4.73
CA PHE A 298 7.87 2.22 -3.81
C PHE A 298 7.25 3.62 -3.68
N GLY A 299 8.02 4.70 -3.82
CA GLY A 299 7.49 6.05 -3.88
C GLY A 299 6.71 6.31 -5.17
N ALA A 300 7.29 5.98 -6.34
CA ALA A 300 6.65 6.16 -7.64
C ALA A 300 5.35 5.36 -7.78
N SER A 301 5.33 4.10 -7.37
CA SER A 301 4.10 3.28 -7.34
C SER A 301 3.03 3.82 -6.39
N THR A 302 3.40 4.50 -5.31
CA THR A 302 2.47 5.20 -4.41
C THR A 302 1.85 6.44 -5.07
N LEU A 303 2.63 7.21 -5.84
CA LEU A 303 2.15 8.39 -6.55
C LEU A 303 1.32 8.07 -7.80
N PHE A 304 1.51 6.88 -8.41
CA PHE A 304 0.86 6.48 -9.67
C PHE A 304 -0.66 6.73 -9.68
N LYS A 305 -1.37 6.38 -8.60
CA LYS A 305 -2.84 6.53 -8.49
C LYS A 305 -3.36 7.97 -8.53
N TYR A 306 -2.46 8.94 -8.31
CA TYR A 306 -2.76 10.36 -8.40
C TYR A 306 -2.33 10.91 -9.76
N ILE A 307 -1.09 10.62 -10.17
CA ILE A 307 -0.52 11.06 -11.46
C ILE A 307 -1.35 10.55 -12.65
N ALA A 308 -1.81 9.29 -12.61
CA ALA A 308 -2.56 8.66 -13.70
C ALA A 308 -3.92 9.31 -13.99
N LYS A 309 -4.46 10.16 -13.11
CA LYS A 309 -5.73 10.88 -13.35
C LYS A 309 -5.59 11.95 -14.43
N ASP A 310 -4.44 12.62 -14.47
CA ASP A 310 -4.15 13.72 -15.40
C ASP A 310 -3.50 13.23 -16.71
N MET A 311 -3.37 11.92 -16.88
CA MET A 311 -2.69 11.29 -18.03
C MET A 311 -3.65 10.88 -19.14
N ASN A 312 -3.20 11.00 -20.39
CA ASN A 312 -3.80 10.23 -21.47
C ASN A 312 -3.38 8.74 -21.39
N LYS A 313 -4.15 7.85 -22.01
CA LYS A 313 -3.95 6.40 -21.93
C LYS A 313 -2.52 5.95 -22.32
N LEU A 314 -1.87 6.62 -23.28
CA LEU A 314 -0.52 6.27 -23.72
C LEU A 314 0.53 6.64 -22.67
N GLU A 315 0.43 7.83 -22.05
CA GLU A 315 1.30 8.23 -20.93
C GLU A 315 1.14 7.27 -19.74
N MET A 316 -0.10 6.92 -19.40
CA MET A 316 -0.41 5.99 -18.31
C MET A 316 0.21 4.60 -18.55
N MET A 317 0.14 4.07 -19.78
CA MET A 317 0.77 2.78 -20.13
C MET A 317 2.30 2.86 -20.12
N GLN A 318 2.90 4.00 -20.50
CA GLN A 318 4.35 4.21 -20.41
C GLN A 318 4.83 4.26 -18.95
N LEU A 319 4.16 5.02 -18.08
CA LEU A 319 4.50 5.08 -16.66
C LEU A 319 4.25 3.72 -15.97
N LEU A 320 3.17 3.02 -16.33
CA LEU A 320 2.92 1.66 -15.85
C LEU A 320 4.08 0.73 -16.21
N LYS A 321 4.54 0.71 -17.47
CA LYS A 321 5.69 -0.13 -17.87
C LYS A 321 6.93 0.21 -17.04
N ILE A 322 7.25 1.49 -16.88
CA ILE A 322 8.42 1.97 -16.12
C ILE A 322 8.36 1.50 -14.65
N ILE A 323 7.23 1.66 -13.97
CA ILE A 323 7.08 1.26 -12.56
C ILE A 323 7.04 -0.27 -12.42
N VAL A 324 6.38 -0.99 -13.34
CA VAL A 324 6.35 -2.47 -13.32
C VAL A 324 7.76 -3.03 -13.58
N GLN A 325 8.55 -2.42 -14.46
CA GLN A 325 9.97 -2.75 -14.67
C GLN A 325 10.81 -2.56 -13.40
N SER A 326 10.65 -1.43 -12.71
CA SER A 326 11.42 -1.16 -11.50
C SER A 326 11.01 -2.09 -10.33
N LEU A 327 9.71 -2.34 -10.14
CA LEU A 327 9.22 -3.35 -9.20
C LEU A 327 9.69 -4.77 -9.55
N TRP A 328 9.79 -5.13 -10.83
CA TRP A 328 10.31 -6.42 -11.27
C TRP A 328 11.78 -6.63 -10.90
N SER A 329 12.61 -5.57 -10.95
CA SER A 329 14.00 -5.65 -10.51
C SER A 329 14.13 -6.03 -9.03
N ILE A 330 13.17 -5.61 -8.19
CA ILE A 330 13.11 -5.90 -6.75
C ILE A 330 12.58 -7.32 -6.49
N LEU A 331 11.67 -7.83 -7.32
CA LEU A 331 11.17 -9.21 -7.18
C LEU A 331 12.26 -10.25 -7.45
N GLY A 332 13.13 -9.98 -8.43
CA GLY A 332 14.28 -10.84 -8.77
C GLY A 332 15.48 -10.72 -7.83
N ASP A 333 15.38 -9.99 -6.71
CA ASP A 333 16.44 -9.93 -5.71
C ASP A 333 16.58 -11.27 -4.96
N THR A 334 17.80 -11.76 -4.86
CA THR A 334 18.17 -13.01 -4.20
C THR A 334 18.12 -12.95 -2.67
N GLU A 335 18.16 -11.77 -2.04
CA GLU A 335 17.95 -11.65 -0.59
C GLU A 335 16.46 -11.68 -0.20
N GLY A 336 15.56 -11.39 -1.15
CA GLY A 336 14.11 -11.54 -1.01
C GLY A 336 13.44 -10.56 -0.05
N LEU A 337 14.17 -9.55 0.44
CA LEU A 337 13.79 -8.69 1.57
C LEU A 337 12.50 -7.89 1.37
N TYR A 338 12.12 -7.62 0.11
CA TYR A 338 11.01 -6.75 -0.25
C TYR A 338 10.04 -7.40 -1.27
N GLN A 339 10.11 -8.73 -1.44
CA GLN A 339 9.28 -9.45 -2.43
C GLN A 339 7.78 -9.37 -2.13
N VAL A 340 7.39 -9.36 -0.86
CA VAL A 340 5.99 -9.25 -0.43
C VAL A 340 5.44 -7.86 -0.77
N GLU A 341 6.17 -6.81 -0.38
CA GLU A 341 5.82 -5.42 -0.62
C GLU A 341 5.79 -5.09 -2.12
N ALA A 342 6.73 -5.61 -2.92
CA ALA A 342 6.75 -5.41 -4.36
C ALA A 342 5.51 -6.04 -5.05
N VAL A 343 5.09 -7.25 -4.62
CA VAL A 343 3.84 -7.86 -5.09
C VAL A 343 2.62 -7.06 -4.63
N GLU A 344 2.60 -6.52 -3.40
CA GLU A 344 1.54 -5.62 -2.94
C GLU A 344 1.46 -4.34 -3.79
N ARG A 345 2.61 -3.76 -4.20
CA ARG A 345 2.63 -2.60 -5.11
C ARG A 345 2.08 -2.96 -6.50
N LEU A 346 2.44 -4.12 -7.06
CA LEU A 346 1.86 -4.59 -8.33
C LEU A 346 0.34 -4.76 -8.23
N TRP A 347 -0.18 -5.36 -7.15
CA TRP A 347 -1.63 -5.48 -6.92
C TRP A 347 -2.32 -4.10 -6.86
N ASN A 348 -1.72 -3.14 -6.15
CA ASN A 348 -2.27 -1.79 -6.06
C ASN A 348 -2.30 -1.09 -7.43
N LEU A 349 -1.37 -1.39 -8.35
CA LEU A 349 -1.44 -0.94 -9.75
C LEU A 349 -2.59 -1.61 -10.52
N GLU A 350 -2.84 -2.91 -10.31
CA GLU A 350 -3.95 -3.64 -10.94
C GLU A 350 -5.30 -2.94 -10.69
N MET A 351 -5.54 -2.54 -9.45
CA MET A 351 -6.79 -1.89 -9.02
C MET A 351 -7.00 -0.50 -9.64
N ILE A 352 -5.98 0.07 -10.31
CA ILE A 352 -6.01 1.39 -10.95
C ILE A 352 -6.14 1.27 -12.47
N VAL A 353 -5.33 0.42 -13.12
CA VAL A 353 -5.34 0.28 -14.60
C VAL A 353 -6.28 -0.81 -15.11
N GLY A 354 -6.64 -1.79 -14.28
CA GLY A 354 -7.31 -3.02 -14.69
C GLY A 354 -6.33 -4.10 -15.17
N SER A 355 -6.65 -5.36 -14.87
CA SER A 355 -5.72 -6.49 -14.97
C SER A 355 -5.08 -6.71 -16.35
N SER A 356 -5.78 -6.44 -17.44
CA SER A 356 -5.28 -6.72 -18.80
C SER A 356 -4.04 -5.90 -19.20
N TYR A 357 -3.82 -4.72 -18.61
CA TYR A 357 -2.61 -3.93 -18.86
C TYR A 357 -1.43 -4.41 -18.00
N LEU A 358 -1.69 -4.77 -16.73
CA LEU A 358 -0.67 -5.29 -15.83
C LEU A 358 -0.22 -6.70 -16.26
N GLU A 359 -1.16 -7.57 -16.63
CA GLU A 359 -0.89 -8.88 -17.24
C GLU A 359 0.00 -8.72 -18.48
N GLY A 360 -0.29 -7.73 -19.34
CA GLY A 360 0.51 -7.43 -20.53
C GLY A 360 1.94 -7.00 -20.21
N ALA A 361 2.12 -6.09 -19.25
CA ALA A 361 3.43 -5.64 -18.80
C ALA A 361 4.24 -6.78 -18.17
N ILE A 362 3.63 -7.62 -17.34
CA ILE A 362 4.27 -8.80 -16.74
C ILE A 362 4.68 -9.81 -17.83
N CYS A 363 3.83 -10.06 -18.83
CA CYS A 363 4.17 -10.93 -19.95
C CYS A 363 5.38 -10.43 -20.75
N GLU A 364 5.51 -9.12 -20.94
CA GLU A 364 6.65 -8.53 -21.64
C GLU A 364 7.98 -8.83 -20.91
N LEU A 365 8.01 -8.64 -19.57
CA LEU A 365 9.22 -8.87 -18.76
C LEU A 365 9.56 -10.36 -18.61
N LEU A 366 8.55 -11.23 -18.59
CA LEU A 366 8.75 -12.69 -18.64
C LEU A 366 9.35 -13.12 -20.00
N LEU A 367 8.93 -12.50 -21.11
CA LEU A 367 9.48 -12.77 -22.45
C LEU A 367 10.89 -12.20 -22.64
N GLU A 368 11.20 -11.04 -22.05
CA GLU A 368 12.55 -10.45 -22.02
C GLU A 368 13.54 -11.27 -21.15
N SER A 369 13.05 -12.14 -20.26
CA SER A 369 13.88 -12.91 -19.31
C SER A 369 14.28 -14.31 -19.81
N GLU A 370 15.49 -14.74 -19.42
CA GLU A 370 15.95 -16.13 -19.54
C GLU A 370 15.02 -17.10 -18.79
N PHE A 371 14.90 -18.34 -19.28
CA PHE A 371 13.86 -19.28 -18.82
C PHE A 371 13.92 -19.59 -17.31
N GLU A 372 15.11 -19.88 -16.77
CA GLU A 372 15.32 -20.12 -15.34
C GLU A 372 14.86 -18.94 -14.48
N LYS A 373 15.15 -17.70 -14.92
CA LYS A 373 14.72 -16.48 -14.24
C LYS A 373 13.20 -16.26 -14.39
N ARG A 374 12.66 -16.49 -15.60
CA ARG A 374 11.21 -16.43 -15.89
C ARG A 374 10.40 -17.30 -14.93
N VAL A 375 10.85 -18.53 -14.67
CA VAL A 375 10.21 -19.44 -13.69
C VAL A 375 10.41 -18.97 -12.25
N HIS A 376 11.57 -18.43 -11.90
CA HIS A 376 11.85 -17.90 -10.56
C HIS A 376 10.96 -16.70 -10.22
N ASP A 377 11.01 -15.64 -11.04
CA ASP A 377 10.27 -14.40 -10.84
C ASP A 377 8.75 -14.66 -10.83
N PHE A 378 8.26 -15.52 -11.74
CA PHE A 378 6.86 -15.96 -11.73
C PHE A 378 6.49 -16.72 -10.45
N ASN A 379 7.39 -17.56 -9.92
CA ASN A 379 7.14 -18.27 -8.66
C ASN A 379 7.08 -17.34 -7.44
N VAL A 380 7.88 -16.27 -7.40
CA VAL A 380 7.80 -15.23 -6.35
C VAL A 380 6.40 -14.60 -6.36
N ILE A 381 5.93 -14.17 -7.53
CA ILE A 381 4.59 -13.57 -7.70
C ILE A 381 3.48 -14.58 -7.35
N TRP A 382 3.58 -15.82 -7.82
CA TRP A 382 2.65 -16.91 -7.51
C TRP A 382 2.57 -17.19 -6.00
N THR A 383 3.70 -17.14 -5.30
CA THR A 383 3.78 -17.42 -3.86
C THR A 383 3.16 -16.30 -3.02
N HIS A 384 3.39 -15.03 -3.36
CA HIS A 384 2.91 -13.90 -2.54
C HIS A 384 1.48 -13.45 -2.87
N LEU A 385 1.02 -13.58 -4.13
CA LEU A 385 -0.41 -13.45 -4.48
C LEU A 385 -1.27 -14.59 -3.90
N ASN A 386 -0.67 -15.63 -3.33
CA ASN A 386 -1.43 -16.77 -2.81
C ASN A 386 -2.26 -16.45 -1.55
N ASN A 387 -1.91 -15.41 -0.79
CA ASN A 387 -2.58 -15.02 0.45
C ASN A 387 -4.04 -14.60 0.19
N ASP A 388 -4.97 -15.00 1.08
CA ASP A 388 -6.43 -14.98 0.91
C ASP A 388 -7.10 -13.57 0.85
N ARG A 389 -6.35 -12.52 0.55
CA ARG A 389 -6.83 -11.13 0.39
C ARG A 389 -7.08 -10.72 -1.06
N HIS A 390 -6.59 -11.50 -2.03
CA HIS A 390 -6.43 -11.06 -3.42
C HIS A 390 -6.94 -12.12 -4.42
N GLU A 391 -8.19 -11.98 -4.87
CA GLU A 391 -8.87 -12.98 -5.73
C GLU A 391 -8.72 -12.75 -7.26
N SER A 392 -7.91 -11.78 -7.72
CA SER A 392 -7.74 -11.55 -9.16
C SER A 392 -6.71 -12.52 -9.76
N PHE A 393 -7.17 -13.73 -10.09
CA PHE A 393 -6.41 -14.70 -10.89
C PHE A 393 -6.11 -14.18 -12.32
N SER A 394 -6.70 -13.05 -12.72
CA SER A 394 -6.65 -12.55 -14.10
C SER A 394 -5.29 -11.96 -14.50
N ILE A 395 -4.47 -11.45 -13.55
CA ILE A 395 -3.09 -11.03 -13.85
C ILE A 395 -2.10 -12.20 -13.97
N LEU A 396 -2.42 -13.36 -13.40
CA LEU A 396 -1.58 -14.56 -13.46
C LEU A 396 -1.83 -15.41 -14.70
N LYS A 397 -2.90 -15.15 -15.46
CA LYS A 397 -3.38 -16.02 -16.54
C LYS A 397 -2.36 -16.18 -17.68
N LYS A 398 -2.12 -15.17 -18.52
CA LYS A 398 -1.11 -15.30 -19.60
C LYS A 398 0.30 -15.63 -19.07
N PRO A 399 0.77 -15.06 -17.94
CA PRO A 399 2.02 -15.48 -17.31
C PRO A 399 2.11 -17.00 -17.05
N LEU A 400 1.06 -17.61 -16.50
CA LEU A 400 1.00 -19.06 -16.31
C LEU A 400 1.08 -19.83 -17.63
N TYR A 401 0.38 -19.39 -18.67
CA TYR A 401 0.45 -20.00 -19.99
C TYR A 401 1.85 -19.90 -20.63
N LEU A 402 2.55 -18.76 -20.48
CA LEU A 402 3.94 -18.60 -20.93
C LEU A 402 4.94 -19.54 -20.22
N ILE A 403 4.62 -20.03 -19.02
CA ILE A 403 5.40 -21.08 -18.33
C ILE A 403 4.97 -22.48 -18.80
N LEU A 404 3.67 -22.72 -19.02
CA LEU A 404 3.14 -24.04 -19.38
C LEU A 404 3.33 -24.40 -20.87
N GLU A 405 3.50 -23.43 -21.76
CA GLU A 405 3.80 -23.68 -23.19
C GLU A 405 5.17 -24.34 -23.38
N GLU A 406 6.15 -23.94 -22.57
CA GLU A 406 7.51 -24.50 -22.53
C GLU A 406 7.55 -25.97 -22.02
N LEU A 407 6.40 -26.57 -21.65
CA LEU A 407 6.28 -28.01 -21.37
C LEU A 407 6.50 -28.90 -22.61
N GLU A 408 6.40 -28.35 -23.83
CA GLU A 408 6.75 -29.08 -25.05
C GLU A 408 8.28 -29.08 -25.32
N ASN A 409 9.07 -28.40 -24.48
CA ASN A 409 10.52 -28.29 -24.61
C ASN A 409 11.24 -29.26 -23.64
N ASP A 410 11.90 -30.28 -24.20
CA ASP A 410 12.65 -31.31 -23.45
C ASP A 410 13.72 -30.74 -22.50
N VAL A 411 14.23 -29.53 -22.75
CA VAL A 411 15.21 -28.86 -21.87
C VAL A 411 14.54 -28.34 -20.59
N TYR A 412 13.36 -27.74 -20.72
CA TYR A 412 12.71 -26.97 -19.66
C TYR A 412 11.69 -27.78 -18.85
N ILE A 413 11.14 -28.85 -19.42
CA ILE A 413 10.12 -29.72 -18.79
C ILE A 413 10.52 -30.19 -17.37
N SER A 414 11.81 -30.45 -17.11
CA SER A 414 12.31 -30.82 -15.77
C SER A 414 12.15 -29.69 -14.74
N ASN A 415 12.37 -28.44 -15.15
CA ASN A 415 12.32 -27.29 -14.26
C ASN A 415 10.86 -26.89 -13.98
N ILE A 416 9.99 -26.95 -15.01
CA ILE A 416 8.55 -26.71 -14.85
C ILE A 416 7.92 -27.81 -13.98
N ALA A 417 8.29 -29.09 -14.17
CA ALA A 417 7.80 -30.20 -13.34
C ALA A 417 8.23 -30.08 -11.87
N LYS A 418 9.44 -29.58 -11.57
CA LYS A 418 9.85 -29.25 -10.18
C LYS A 418 8.98 -28.14 -9.61
N TRP A 419 8.73 -27.07 -10.38
CA TRP A 419 7.87 -25.97 -9.96
C TRP A 419 6.44 -26.45 -9.67
N ILE A 420 5.80 -27.20 -10.56
CA ILE A 420 4.45 -27.76 -10.36
C ILE A 420 4.40 -28.71 -9.14
N LYS A 421 5.48 -29.46 -8.87
CA LYS A 421 5.57 -30.25 -7.63
C LYS A 421 5.69 -29.38 -6.38
N SER A 422 6.32 -28.20 -6.45
CA SER A 422 6.30 -27.24 -5.34
C SER A 422 4.93 -26.59 -5.14
N THR A 423 4.18 -26.28 -6.21
CA THR A 423 2.80 -25.76 -6.08
C THR A 423 1.82 -26.82 -5.55
N ASN A 424 2.06 -28.10 -5.82
CA ASN A 424 1.38 -29.21 -5.17
C ASN A 424 1.66 -29.25 -3.65
N ASN A 425 2.94 -29.19 -3.27
CA ASN A 425 3.37 -29.22 -1.87
C ASN A 425 2.89 -28.00 -1.05
N SER A 426 2.66 -26.85 -1.69
CA SER A 426 2.09 -25.66 -1.05
C SER A 426 0.56 -25.60 -1.09
N GLY A 427 -0.13 -26.62 -1.63
CA GLY A 427 -1.59 -26.65 -1.75
C GLY A 427 -2.16 -25.70 -2.82
N THR A 428 -1.32 -25.13 -3.68
CA THR A 428 -1.72 -24.13 -4.69
C THR A 428 -2.05 -24.70 -6.06
N LEU A 429 -1.82 -26.00 -6.29
CA LEU A 429 -2.09 -26.69 -7.56
C LEU A 429 -3.54 -26.54 -8.05
N ASN A 430 -4.54 -26.49 -7.15
CA ASN A 430 -5.94 -26.20 -7.49
C ASN A 430 -6.06 -24.86 -8.26
N LYS A 431 -5.32 -23.82 -7.86
CA LYS A 431 -5.35 -22.51 -8.54
C LYS A 431 -4.86 -22.60 -10.00
N ILE A 432 -3.92 -23.50 -10.32
CA ILE A 432 -3.50 -23.79 -11.71
C ILE A 432 -4.66 -24.42 -12.48
N PHE A 433 -5.31 -25.46 -11.91
CA PHE A 433 -6.45 -26.14 -12.54
C PHE A 433 -7.63 -25.20 -12.78
N ARG A 434 -7.91 -24.29 -11.83
CA ARG A 434 -8.95 -23.28 -11.97
C ARG A 434 -8.70 -22.33 -13.14
N ILE A 435 -7.49 -21.79 -13.27
CA ILE A 435 -7.16 -20.85 -14.35
C ILE A 435 -7.34 -21.50 -15.74
N ILE A 436 -6.78 -22.69 -15.95
CA ILE A 436 -6.81 -23.37 -17.26
C ILE A 436 -8.21 -23.94 -17.60
N CYS A 437 -8.97 -24.45 -16.63
CA CYS A 437 -10.31 -25.00 -16.90
C CYS A 437 -11.40 -23.92 -17.03
N MET A 438 -11.27 -22.77 -16.34
CA MET A 438 -12.24 -21.68 -16.48
C MET A 438 -12.11 -20.92 -17.81
N GLU A 439 -10.93 -20.90 -18.42
CA GLU A 439 -10.78 -20.38 -19.79
C GLU A 439 -11.54 -21.26 -20.80
N LEU A 440 -11.42 -22.58 -20.69
CA LEU A 440 -12.20 -23.50 -21.52
C LEU A 440 -13.71 -23.34 -21.31
N PHE A 441 -14.15 -23.15 -20.07
CA PHE A 441 -15.56 -22.90 -19.76
C PHE A 441 -16.11 -21.59 -20.34
N SER A 442 -15.26 -20.58 -20.49
CA SER A 442 -15.66 -19.24 -20.96
C SER A 442 -15.84 -19.15 -22.49
N ASN A 443 -15.68 -20.26 -23.23
CA ASN A 443 -15.86 -20.27 -24.68
C ASN A 443 -17.34 -20.37 -25.10
N GLU A 444 -17.71 -19.58 -26.11
CA GLU A 444 -19.08 -19.39 -26.60
C GLU A 444 -19.77 -20.67 -27.09
N ILE A 445 -19.02 -21.72 -27.45
CA ILE A 445 -19.56 -23.05 -27.79
C ILE A 445 -20.43 -23.59 -26.65
N LEU A 446 -19.96 -23.45 -25.40
CA LEU A 446 -20.65 -24.01 -24.23
C LEU A 446 -21.92 -23.24 -23.90
N HIS A 447 -21.99 -21.96 -24.25
CA HIS A 447 -23.16 -21.11 -24.04
C HIS A 447 -24.13 -21.08 -25.23
N GLU A 448 -23.81 -21.79 -26.32
CA GLU A 448 -24.60 -21.87 -27.57
C GLU A 448 -24.78 -20.48 -28.24
N THR A 449 -23.86 -19.54 -27.98
CA THR A 449 -23.86 -18.17 -28.52
C THR A 449 -22.87 -17.93 -29.65
N ALA A 450 -22.04 -18.92 -30.01
CA ALA A 450 -20.93 -18.74 -30.95
C ALA A 450 -21.38 -18.45 -32.39
N GLU A 451 -21.12 -17.23 -32.87
CA GLU A 451 -21.23 -16.91 -34.31
C GLU A 451 -20.01 -17.41 -35.10
N LEU A 452 -18.82 -17.51 -34.46
CA LEU A 452 -17.58 -17.95 -35.09
C LEU A 452 -16.68 -18.64 -34.04
N ILE A 453 -16.18 -19.83 -34.34
CA ILE A 453 -15.42 -20.66 -33.39
C ILE A 453 -13.91 -20.59 -33.66
N ASP A 454 -13.14 -20.17 -32.66
CA ASP A 454 -11.67 -20.28 -32.67
C ASP A 454 -11.23 -21.68 -32.23
N PHE A 455 -11.19 -22.60 -33.20
CA PHE A 455 -10.74 -23.98 -32.99
C PHE A 455 -9.25 -24.07 -32.61
N ASP A 456 -8.41 -23.10 -33.00
CA ASP A 456 -6.97 -23.15 -32.72
C ASP A 456 -6.65 -22.72 -31.29
N LYS A 457 -7.33 -21.70 -30.75
CA LYS A 457 -7.26 -21.33 -29.33
C LYS A 457 -7.72 -22.49 -28.45
N ILE A 458 -8.89 -23.07 -28.72
CA ILE A 458 -9.41 -24.19 -27.89
C ILE A 458 -8.48 -25.42 -28.02
N SER A 459 -7.88 -25.66 -29.18
CA SER A 459 -6.85 -26.69 -29.36
C SER A 459 -5.60 -26.43 -28.51
N TYR A 460 -5.18 -25.18 -28.37
CA TYR A 460 -4.04 -24.77 -27.56
C TYR A 460 -4.34 -24.93 -26.05
N ASP A 461 -5.48 -24.42 -25.57
CA ASP A 461 -5.95 -24.61 -24.19
C ASP A 461 -6.00 -26.10 -23.81
N LEU A 462 -6.59 -26.95 -24.67
CA LEU A 462 -6.66 -28.41 -24.46
C LEU A 462 -5.27 -29.08 -24.48
N GLN A 463 -4.34 -28.60 -25.31
CA GLN A 463 -2.98 -29.14 -25.41
C GLN A 463 -2.14 -28.76 -24.18
N ILE A 464 -2.32 -27.56 -23.61
CA ILE A 464 -1.72 -27.13 -22.34
C ILE A 464 -2.19 -28.03 -21.17
N ILE A 465 -3.51 -28.24 -21.02
CA ILE A 465 -4.06 -29.11 -19.97
C ILE A 465 -3.56 -30.55 -20.14
N HIS A 466 -3.59 -31.09 -21.37
CA HIS A 466 -3.08 -32.43 -21.67
C HIS A 466 -1.59 -32.58 -21.31
N ASN A 467 -0.76 -31.58 -21.59
CA ASN A 467 0.67 -31.64 -21.25
C ASN A 467 0.88 -31.59 -19.73
N LEU A 468 0.22 -30.66 -19.03
CA LEU A 468 0.26 -30.57 -17.56
C LEU A 468 -0.11 -31.90 -16.88
N LEU A 469 -1.23 -32.51 -17.28
CA LEU A 469 -1.72 -33.76 -16.69
C LEU A 469 -0.92 -35.01 -17.10
N LYS A 470 -0.02 -34.91 -18.09
CA LYS A 470 0.88 -36.00 -18.51
C LYS A 470 2.21 -36.00 -17.74
N LEU A 471 2.56 -34.92 -17.04
CA LEU A 471 3.87 -34.78 -16.37
C LEU A 471 4.08 -35.80 -15.24
N ASP A 472 3.06 -36.04 -14.44
CA ASP A 472 3.13 -36.96 -13.31
C ASP A 472 1.75 -37.54 -12.98
N ASN A 473 1.75 -38.80 -12.52
CA ASN A 473 0.54 -39.46 -12.04
C ASN A 473 -0.04 -38.77 -10.81
N ASP A 474 0.78 -38.16 -9.95
CA ASP A 474 0.29 -37.44 -8.76
C ASP A 474 -0.49 -36.18 -9.16
N ILE A 475 -0.05 -35.46 -10.21
CA ILE A 475 -0.77 -34.29 -10.76
C ILE A 475 -2.09 -34.74 -11.39
N LEU A 476 -2.08 -35.83 -12.16
CA LEU A 476 -3.29 -36.42 -12.74
C LEU A 476 -4.28 -36.90 -11.67
N ASN A 477 -3.80 -37.58 -10.63
CA ASN A 477 -4.64 -38.06 -9.52
C ASN A 477 -5.26 -36.89 -8.77
N ASN A 478 -4.49 -35.84 -8.47
CA ASN A 478 -5.03 -34.65 -7.83
C ASN A 478 -6.09 -33.99 -8.72
N PHE A 479 -5.87 -33.82 -10.03
CA PHE A 479 -6.91 -33.33 -10.95
C PHE A 479 -8.20 -34.19 -10.96
N LYS A 480 -8.10 -35.49 -10.66
CA LYS A 480 -9.24 -36.41 -10.61
C LYS A 480 -10.08 -36.32 -9.33
N PHE A 481 -9.51 -35.88 -8.22
CA PHE A 481 -10.19 -35.83 -6.92
C PHE A 481 -10.36 -34.42 -6.35
N GLU A 482 -9.62 -33.43 -6.86
CA GLU A 482 -9.73 -32.03 -6.45
C GLU A 482 -11.07 -31.43 -6.87
N LEU A 483 -11.71 -30.71 -5.93
CA LEU A 483 -13.03 -30.11 -6.11
C LEU A 483 -12.97 -28.97 -7.13
N CYS A 484 -13.90 -28.93 -8.09
CA CYS A 484 -13.95 -27.85 -9.07
C CYS A 484 -14.48 -26.56 -8.40
N VAL A 485 -13.64 -25.53 -8.33
CA VAL A 485 -13.99 -24.22 -7.79
C VAL A 485 -14.53 -23.33 -8.91
N ILE A 486 -15.73 -22.77 -8.72
CA ILE A 486 -16.47 -21.96 -9.70
C ILE A 486 -17.15 -20.78 -8.97
N ASP A 487 -16.60 -19.58 -9.13
CA ASP A 487 -16.93 -18.42 -8.29
C ASP A 487 -17.96 -17.46 -8.92
N ASN A 488 -18.24 -17.64 -10.21
CA ASN A 488 -19.14 -16.76 -10.96
C ASN A 488 -20.58 -17.29 -10.93
N ASN A 489 -21.49 -16.53 -10.30
CA ASN A 489 -22.90 -16.87 -10.18
C ASN A 489 -23.58 -17.24 -11.51
N LYS A 490 -23.25 -16.57 -12.63
CA LYS A 490 -23.82 -16.90 -13.95
C LYS A 490 -23.38 -18.28 -14.44
N GLN A 491 -22.12 -18.65 -14.17
CA GLN A 491 -21.58 -19.97 -14.53
C GLN A 491 -22.21 -21.06 -13.65
N LEU A 492 -22.37 -20.80 -12.35
CA LEU A 492 -23.10 -21.69 -11.43
C LEU A 492 -24.58 -21.89 -11.83
N GLU A 493 -25.28 -20.82 -12.22
CA GLU A 493 -26.66 -20.91 -12.71
C GLU A 493 -26.76 -21.71 -14.02
N PHE A 494 -25.85 -21.48 -14.97
CA PHE A 494 -25.77 -22.22 -16.23
C PHE A 494 -25.47 -23.72 -16.02
N ILE A 495 -24.56 -24.05 -15.11
CA ILE A 495 -24.20 -25.43 -14.76
C ILE A 495 -25.38 -26.14 -14.07
N ARG A 496 -26.11 -25.43 -13.18
CA ARG A 496 -27.30 -25.96 -12.51
C ARG A 496 -28.49 -26.16 -13.44
N SER A 497 -28.73 -25.24 -14.38
CA SER A 497 -29.84 -25.38 -15.35
C SER A 497 -29.62 -26.57 -16.30
N ASN A 498 -28.38 -26.78 -16.74
CA ASN A 498 -27.98 -27.94 -17.55
C ASN A 498 -27.75 -29.24 -16.75
N LYS A 499 -27.81 -29.19 -15.41
CA LYS A 499 -27.57 -30.32 -14.49
C LYS A 499 -26.19 -30.99 -14.67
N TRP A 500 -25.16 -30.20 -14.94
CA TRP A 500 -23.80 -30.72 -15.09
C TRP A 500 -23.19 -31.10 -13.74
N ASP A 501 -22.44 -32.21 -13.71
CA ASP A 501 -21.63 -32.61 -12.56
C ASP A 501 -20.29 -31.87 -12.59
N PHE A 502 -20.12 -30.97 -11.63
CA PHE A 502 -18.89 -30.19 -11.41
C PHE A 502 -18.24 -30.53 -10.06
N SER A 503 -18.52 -31.72 -9.51
CA SER A 503 -17.95 -32.16 -8.22
C SER A 503 -16.41 -32.17 -8.19
N THR A 504 -15.76 -32.45 -9.32
CA THR A 504 -14.29 -32.48 -9.47
C THR A 504 -13.88 -31.84 -10.78
N TYR A 505 -12.60 -31.45 -10.91
CA TYR A 505 -12.07 -30.98 -12.20
C TYR A 505 -12.18 -32.04 -13.30
N LYS A 506 -12.06 -33.34 -12.97
CA LYS A 506 -12.34 -34.46 -13.89
C LYS A 506 -13.80 -34.49 -14.37
N SER A 507 -14.79 -34.51 -13.47
CA SER A 507 -16.20 -34.62 -13.89
C SER A 507 -16.63 -33.43 -14.74
N PHE A 508 -16.20 -32.23 -14.34
CA PHE A 508 -16.39 -31.00 -15.09
C PHE A 508 -15.78 -31.06 -16.51
N MET A 509 -14.48 -31.41 -16.62
CA MET A 509 -13.81 -31.45 -17.91
C MET A 509 -14.36 -32.51 -18.85
N ILE A 510 -14.80 -33.67 -18.34
CA ILE A 510 -15.43 -34.70 -19.19
C ILE A 510 -16.72 -34.17 -19.83
N ILE A 511 -17.51 -33.36 -19.12
CA ILE A 511 -18.73 -32.74 -19.68
C ILE A 511 -18.39 -31.68 -20.73
N VAL A 512 -17.42 -30.81 -20.46
CA VAL A 512 -16.91 -29.82 -21.43
C VAL A 512 -16.41 -30.52 -22.71
N LEU A 513 -15.64 -31.59 -22.57
CA LEU A 513 -15.12 -32.39 -23.68
C LEU A 513 -16.22 -33.07 -24.50
N ASN A 514 -17.28 -33.60 -23.86
CA ASN A 514 -18.42 -34.17 -24.61
C ASN A 514 -19.15 -33.10 -25.42
N LYS A 515 -19.45 -31.93 -24.83
CA LYS A 515 -20.04 -30.79 -25.55
C LYS A 515 -19.16 -30.30 -26.72
N PHE A 516 -17.83 -30.31 -26.54
CA PHE A 516 -16.90 -30.02 -27.63
C PHE A 516 -16.95 -31.08 -28.74
N LEU A 517 -17.02 -32.38 -28.41
CA LEU A 517 -17.11 -33.48 -29.40
C LEU A 517 -18.49 -33.57 -30.09
N ASP A 518 -19.57 -33.10 -29.45
CA ASP A 518 -20.92 -32.99 -30.04
C ASP A 518 -21.00 -31.88 -31.13
N THR A 519 -20.02 -30.97 -31.18
CA THR A 519 -19.99 -29.84 -32.13
C THR A 519 -19.76 -30.34 -33.55
N LYS A 520 -20.63 -29.93 -34.49
CA LYS A 520 -20.56 -30.35 -35.89
C LYS A 520 -19.43 -29.65 -36.64
N ILE A 521 -18.59 -30.45 -37.28
CA ILE A 521 -17.48 -30.04 -38.15
C ILE A 521 -18.01 -29.77 -39.57
N THR A 522 -17.48 -28.73 -40.22
CA THR A 522 -18.09 -28.20 -41.47
C THR A 522 -17.17 -28.18 -42.68
N SER A 523 -15.87 -27.89 -42.52
CA SER A 523 -14.91 -27.90 -43.63
C SER A 523 -13.95 -29.09 -43.60
N GLY A 524 -13.64 -29.60 -42.40
CA GLY A 524 -12.60 -30.58 -42.15
C GLY A 524 -11.19 -29.97 -42.20
N ASP A 525 -11.05 -28.69 -41.83
CA ASP A 525 -9.79 -27.94 -41.86
C ASP A 525 -8.83 -28.33 -40.72
N ALA A 526 -7.53 -28.05 -40.89
CA ALA A 526 -6.48 -28.46 -39.96
C ALA A 526 -6.76 -28.07 -38.48
N SER A 527 -7.41 -26.93 -38.25
CA SER A 527 -7.80 -26.44 -36.92
C SER A 527 -8.93 -27.26 -36.29
N GLU A 528 -10.01 -27.56 -37.04
CA GLU A 528 -11.08 -28.48 -36.61
C GLU A 528 -10.51 -29.89 -36.31
N LEU A 529 -9.59 -30.36 -37.15
CA LEU A 529 -8.93 -31.66 -36.99
C LEU A 529 -8.02 -31.69 -35.74
N LYS A 530 -7.28 -30.61 -35.46
CA LYS A 530 -6.46 -30.44 -34.25
C LYS A 530 -7.33 -30.42 -32.99
N TYR A 531 -8.47 -29.72 -33.02
CA TYR A 531 -9.44 -29.58 -31.94
C TYR A 531 -10.04 -30.93 -31.52
N LEU A 532 -10.52 -31.75 -32.46
CA LEU A 532 -10.96 -33.12 -32.15
C LEU A 532 -9.84 -33.95 -31.55
N ARG A 533 -8.64 -33.88 -32.13
CA ARG A 533 -7.50 -34.68 -31.69
C ARG A 533 -7.10 -34.36 -30.25
N MET A 534 -7.11 -33.09 -29.83
CA MET A 534 -6.81 -32.72 -28.45
C MET A 534 -7.96 -33.09 -27.50
N SER A 535 -9.21 -32.91 -27.93
CA SER A 535 -10.39 -33.31 -27.16
C SER A 535 -10.39 -34.82 -26.86
N LEU A 536 -10.13 -35.65 -27.87
CA LEU A 536 -10.03 -37.11 -27.73
C LEU A 536 -8.83 -37.54 -26.88
N LYS A 537 -7.64 -36.95 -27.08
CA LYS A 537 -6.46 -37.20 -26.22
C LYS A 537 -6.77 -36.95 -24.74
N LEU A 538 -7.34 -35.79 -24.40
CA LEU A 538 -7.59 -35.40 -23.02
C LEU A 538 -8.70 -36.27 -22.39
N LEU A 539 -9.74 -36.60 -23.16
CA LEU A 539 -10.79 -37.52 -22.72
C LEU A 539 -10.23 -38.94 -22.48
N ASN A 540 -9.39 -39.44 -23.38
CA ASN A 540 -8.69 -40.73 -23.24
C ASN A 540 -7.74 -40.74 -22.02
N LEU A 541 -7.12 -39.62 -21.66
CA LEU A 541 -6.31 -39.49 -20.44
C LEU A 541 -7.16 -39.51 -19.16
N LEU A 542 -8.27 -38.78 -19.14
CA LEU A 542 -9.12 -38.61 -17.95
C LEU A 542 -9.94 -39.85 -17.59
N ILE A 543 -10.54 -40.54 -18.57
CA ILE A 543 -11.42 -41.69 -18.33
C ILE A 543 -10.67 -42.85 -17.64
N ASP A 544 -11.29 -43.44 -16.62
CA ASP A 544 -10.77 -44.63 -15.92
C ASP A 544 -11.84 -45.63 -15.46
N GLY A 545 -13.14 -45.37 -15.70
CA GLY A 545 -14.24 -46.24 -15.33
C GLY A 545 -14.97 -45.83 -14.05
N THR A 546 -14.50 -44.83 -13.30
CA THR A 546 -15.22 -44.32 -12.11
C THR A 546 -16.34 -43.32 -12.45
N GLU A 547 -16.61 -43.05 -13.72
CA GLU A 547 -17.54 -41.99 -14.13
C GLU A 547 -19.01 -42.42 -13.95
N PRO A 548 -19.87 -41.67 -13.22
CA PRO A 548 -21.27 -42.05 -13.01
C PRO A 548 -22.09 -42.07 -14.32
N ASN A 549 -21.60 -41.37 -15.34
CA ASN A 549 -22.20 -41.24 -16.67
C ASN A 549 -21.48 -42.09 -17.74
N PHE A 550 -20.64 -43.07 -17.37
CA PHE A 550 -19.79 -43.85 -18.30
C PHE A 550 -20.52 -44.33 -19.57
N ASN A 551 -21.74 -44.87 -19.42
CA ASN A 551 -22.53 -45.39 -20.53
C ASN A 551 -23.04 -44.31 -21.50
N SER A 552 -23.37 -43.11 -21.03
CA SER A 552 -23.80 -42.01 -21.92
C SER A 552 -22.62 -41.33 -22.62
N ILE A 553 -21.46 -41.26 -21.95
CA ILE A 553 -20.19 -40.86 -22.57
C ILE A 553 -19.86 -41.81 -23.74
N PHE A 554 -19.98 -43.13 -23.53
CA PHE A 554 -19.72 -44.13 -24.56
C PHE A 554 -20.66 -44.00 -25.78
N ILE A 555 -21.96 -43.79 -25.54
CA ILE A 555 -22.96 -43.61 -26.61
C ILE A 555 -22.70 -42.30 -27.38
N SER A 556 -22.49 -41.18 -26.69
CA SER A 556 -22.13 -39.89 -27.31
C SER A 556 -20.87 -40.01 -28.16
N LEU A 557 -19.83 -40.70 -27.67
CA LEU A 557 -18.58 -40.87 -28.39
C LEU A 557 -18.72 -41.76 -29.64
N ILE A 558 -19.58 -42.78 -29.62
CA ILE A 558 -19.93 -43.56 -30.82
C ILE A 558 -20.72 -42.69 -31.81
N GLU A 559 -21.74 -41.96 -31.35
CA GLU A 559 -22.49 -41.05 -32.23
C GLU A 559 -21.59 -39.98 -32.86
N ASN A 560 -20.67 -39.41 -32.09
CA ASN A 560 -19.78 -38.35 -32.55
C ASN A 560 -18.68 -38.92 -33.46
N CYS A 561 -18.22 -40.14 -33.23
CA CYS A 561 -17.44 -40.89 -34.21
C CYS A 561 -18.21 -41.10 -35.51
N GLN A 562 -19.53 -41.33 -35.49
CA GLN A 562 -20.34 -41.45 -36.72
C GLN A 562 -20.57 -40.10 -37.41
N LYS A 563 -20.90 -39.04 -36.66
CA LYS A 563 -21.13 -37.67 -37.17
C LYS A 563 -19.86 -37.07 -37.79
N ASN A 564 -18.70 -37.30 -37.15
CA ASN A 564 -17.42 -36.70 -37.51
C ASN A 564 -16.48 -37.68 -38.26
N CYS A 565 -16.98 -38.83 -38.72
CA CYS A 565 -16.22 -39.79 -39.52
C CYS A 565 -15.96 -39.24 -40.93
N LEU A 566 -14.87 -38.50 -41.10
CA LEU A 566 -14.52 -37.89 -42.37
C LEU A 566 -13.94 -38.96 -43.33
N SER A 567 -14.47 -39.01 -44.56
CA SER A 567 -14.09 -40.00 -45.57
C SER A 567 -12.60 -39.92 -45.98
N GLU A 568 -12.06 -41.06 -46.41
CA GLU A 568 -10.64 -41.47 -46.29
C GLU A 568 -9.61 -40.72 -47.15
N SER A 569 -9.90 -39.52 -47.67
CA SER A 569 -9.04 -38.81 -48.62
C SER A 569 -7.83 -38.05 -48.02
N ASN A 570 -7.65 -38.04 -46.69
CA ASN A 570 -6.55 -37.31 -46.03
C ASN A 570 -5.99 -38.08 -44.82
N LEU A 571 -4.66 -38.13 -44.73
CA LEU A 571 -3.87 -38.77 -43.67
C LEU A 571 -4.25 -38.28 -42.25
N GLN A 572 -4.57 -36.99 -42.11
CA GLN A 572 -5.01 -36.41 -40.82
C GLN A 572 -6.41 -36.91 -40.39
N LYS A 573 -7.30 -37.23 -41.33
CA LYS A 573 -8.64 -37.79 -41.04
C LYS A 573 -8.54 -39.22 -40.51
N SER A 574 -7.66 -40.02 -41.13
CA SER A 574 -7.32 -41.37 -40.65
C SER A 574 -6.80 -41.36 -39.21
N ALA A 575 -5.94 -40.39 -38.86
CA ALA A 575 -5.43 -40.24 -37.50
C ALA A 575 -6.54 -39.95 -36.46
N ILE A 576 -7.55 -39.14 -36.78
CA ILE A 576 -8.69 -38.88 -35.87
C ILE A 576 -9.55 -40.12 -35.68
N ASN A 577 -9.84 -40.86 -36.76
CA ASN A 577 -10.55 -42.13 -36.66
C ASN A 577 -9.79 -43.12 -35.75
N SER A 578 -8.45 -43.11 -35.79
CA SER A 578 -7.61 -43.87 -34.86
C SER A 578 -7.78 -43.42 -33.40
N TYR A 579 -7.86 -42.11 -33.10
CA TYR A 579 -8.08 -41.62 -31.72
C TYR A 579 -9.49 -41.91 -31.19
N TYR A 580 -10.52 -41.84 -32.04
CA TYR A 580 -11.86 -42.31 -31.66
C TYR A 580 -11.83 -43.80 -31.33
N LEU A 581 -11.26 -44.64 -32.21
CA LEU A 581 -11.16 -46.09 -31.98
C LEU A 581 -10.32 -46.44 -30.74
N GLU A 582 -9.21 -45.75 -30.50
CA GLU A 582 -8.38 -45.92 -29.30
C GLU A 582 -9.20 -45.65 -28.02
N THR A 583 -9.96 -44.54 -28.01
CA THR A 583 -10.79 -44.15 -26.86
C THR A 583 -11.95 -45.14 -26.64
N ILE A 584 -12.64 -45.55 -27.71
CA ILE A 584 -13.68 -46.60 -27.67
C ILE A 584 -13.09 -47.91 -27.11
N VAL A 585 -11.94 -48.36 -27.61
CA VAL A 585 -11.28 -49.59 -27.18
C VAL A 585 -10.77 -49.49 -25.73
N LYS A 586 -10.39 -48.29 -25.25
CA LYS A 586 -10.12 -48.09 -23.81
C LYS A 586 -11.41 -48.22 -23.00
N MET A 587 -12.51 -47.59 -23.39
CA MET A 587 -13.78 -47.70 -22.67
C MET A 587 -14.29 -49.15 -22.60
N VAL A 588 -14.22 -49.91 -23.70
CA VAL A 588 -14.59 -51.34 -23.75
C VAL A 588 -13.66 -52.26 -22.93
N LYS A 589 -12.50 -51.77 -22.48
CA LYS A 589 -11.61 -52.47 -21.55
C LYS A 589 -11.82 -52.08 -20.07
N LEU A 590 -12.66 -51.07 -19.81
CA LEU A 590 -12.99 -50.56 -18.48
C LEU A 590 -14.42 -50.93 -18.06
N SER A 591 -15.27 -51.32 -19.01
CA SER A 591 -16.59 -51.95 -18.82
C SER A 591 -16.50 -53.46 -18.57
#